data_AF-A0A7S2W7K8-F1
#
_entry.id   AF-A0A7S2W7K8-F1
#
_cell.length_a   1.000
_cell.length_b   1.000
_cell.length_c   1.000
_cell.angle_alpha   90.00
_cell.angle_beta   90.00
_cell.angle_gamma   90.00
#
_symmetry.space_group_name_H-M   'P 1'
#
loop_
_entity.id
_entity.type
_entity.pdbx_description
1 polymer ?
#
loop_
_entity_poly.entity_id
_entity_poly.type
_entity_poly.pdbx_seq_one_letter_code
_entity_poly.pdbx_strand_id
1 'polypeptide(L)'
;MKMTYGKLNTLSDQLALKLQSLGAKPNMFIGLLMDDKSFDLCVGVLGILKSGAAYVPMDVARYSSERIKFMIEDAEMRMLVSVTAHTKMVAGLGRNLENIV
;
A
#
# COMPACT_ATOMS: atom_id res chain seq x y z
N MET A 1 18.39 8.61 -9.51
CA MET A 1 17.18 8.99 -10.27
C MET A 1 16.69 10.35 -9.78
N LYS A 2 16.25 11.25 -10.67
CA LYS A 2 15.61 12.52 -10.27
C LYS A 2 14.11 12.40 -10.46
N MET A 3 13.35 12.72 -9.41
CA MET A 3 11.89 12.82 -9.42
C MET A 3 11.52 14.30 -9.35
N THR A 4 10.62 14.76 -10.22
CA THR A 4 10.03 16.10 -10.14
C THR A 4 8.72 16.04 -9.37
N TYR A 5 8.34 17.15 -8.72
CA TYR A 5 7.04 17.23 -8.03
C TYR A 5 5.85 16.92 -8.95
N GLY A 6 5.90 17.39 -10.21
CA GLY A 6 4.86 17.09 -11.20
C GLY A 6 4.75 15.59 -11.46
N LYS A 7 5.88 14.90 -11.67
CA LYS A 7 5.88 13.45 -11.92
C LYS A 7 5.44 12.64 -10.69
N LEU A 8 5.87 13.05 -9.51
CA LEU A 8 5.41 12.46 -8.24
C LEU A 8 3.89 12.59 -8.10
N ASN A 9 3.35 13.79 -8.34
CA ASN A 9 1.92 14.05 -8.23
C ASN A 9 1.13 13.17 -9.22
N THR A 10 1.53 13.13 -10.50
CA THR A 10 0.87 12.30 -11.51
C THR A 10 0.85 10.82 -11.14
N LEU A 11 1.98 10.28 -10.65
CA LEU A 11 2.04 8.88 -10.22
C LEU A 11 1.14 8.63 -9.01
N SER A 12 1.13 9.53 -8.02
CA SER A 12 0.26 9.41 -6.85
C SER A 12 -1.22 9.54 -7.20
N ASP A 13 -1.58 10.39 -8.17
CA ASP A 13 -2.95 10.55 -8.65
C ASP A 13 -3.43 9.28 -9.37
N GLN A 14 -2.58 8.68 -10.20
CA GLN A 14 -2.87 7.41 -10.87
C GLN A 14 -3.09 6.29 -9.85
N LEU A 15 -2.25 6.22 -8.82
CA LEU A 15 -2.42 5.26 -7.73
C LEU A 15 -3.74 5.50 -6.98
N ALA A 16 -4.05 6.75 -6.63
CA ALA A 16 -5.29 7.10 -5.94
C ALA A 16 -6.54 6.68 -6.74
N LEU A 17 -6.57 6.97 -8.05
CA LEU A 17 -7.67 6.58 -8.93
C LEU A 17 -7.82 5.06 -9.01
N LYS A 18 -6.71 4.33 -9.11
CA LYS A 18 -6.72 2.87 -9.09
C LYS A 18 -7.27 2.34 -7.76
N LEU A 19 -6.82 2.87 -6.62
CA LEU A 19 -7.32 2.49 -5.30
C LEU A 19 -8.82 2.77 -5.16
N GLN A 20 -9.29 3.93 -5.61
CA GLN A 20 -10.72 4.26 -5.62
C GLN A 20 -11.53 3.28 -6.50
N SER A 21 -11.01 2.91 -7.68
CA SER A 21 -11.67 1.91 -8.54
C SER A 21 -11.75 0.52 -7.91
N LEU A 22 -10.83 0.19 -7.01
CA LEU A 22 -10.81 -1.05 -6.24
C LEU A 22 -11.64 -0.97 -4.96
N GLY A 23 -12.29 0.17 -4.70
CA GLY A 23 -13.21 0.36 -3.58
C GLY A 23 -12.62 1.09 -2.38
N ALA A 24 -11.46 1.74 -2.50
CA ALA A 24 -10.93 2.60 -1.44
C ALA A 24 -11.91 3.71 -1.08
N LYS A 25 -12.17 3.85 0.23
CA LYS A 25 -13.09 4.82 0.80
C LYS A 25 -12.48 5.47 2.05
N PRO A 26 -13.01 6.63 2.47
CA PRO A 26 -12.72 7.21 3.77
C PRO A 26 -12.89 6.18 4.90
N ASN A 27 -12.02 6.24 5.90
CA ASN A 27 -11.94 5.32 7.05
C ASN A 27 -11.52 3.87 6.72
N MET A 28 -11.01 3.60 5.52
CA MET A 28 -10.36 2.31 5.23
C MET A 28 -8.86 2.39 5.49
N PHE A 29 -8.30 1.30 6.00
CA PHE A 29 -6.85 1.11 6.13
C PHE A 29 -6.31 0.37 4.92
N ILE A 30 -5.25 0.93 4.32
CA ILE A 30 -4.51 0.32 3.23
C ILE A 30 -3.08 0.09 3.69
N GLY A 31 -2.65 -1.17 3.65
CA GLY A 31 -1.29 -1.50 4.03
C GLY A 31 -0.28 -1.11 2.96
N LEU A 32 0.83 -0.50 3.37
CA LEU A 32 1.90 -0.08 2.49
C LEU A 32 3.15 -0.91 2.77
N LEU A 33 3.54 -1.74 1.79
CA LEU A 33 4.72 -2.61 1.86
C LEU A 33 5.76 -2.13 0.86
N MET A 34 6.65 -1.25 1.32
CA MET A 34 7.71 -0.66 0.50
C MET A 34 8.98 -0.49 1.31
N ASP A 35 10.12 -0.48 0.62
CA ASP A 35 11.41 -0.22 1.25
C ASP A 35 11.56 1.27 1.61
N ASP A 36 12.19 1.55 2.75
CA ASP A 36 12.32 2.89 3.37
C ASP A 36 13.04 3.96 2.51
N LYS A 37 13.57 3.60 1.34
CA LYS A 37 14.46 4.45 0.52
C LYS A 37 14.09 4.51 -0.96
N SER A 38 12.79 4.52 -1.30
CA SER A 38 12.34 4.72 -2.69
C SER A 38 11.38 5.90 -2.86
N PHE A 39 11.38 6.51 -4.06
CA PHE A 39 10.32 7.42 -4.49
C PHE A 39 8.96 6.73 -4.53
N ASP A 40 8.93 5.41 -4.65
CA ASP A 40 7.70 4.61 -4.59
C ASP A 40 7.01 4.78 -3.25
N LEU A 41 7.75 4.90 -2.14
CA LEU A 41 7.19 5.17 -0.82
C LEU A 41 6.40 6.49 -0.82
N CYS A 42 6.97 7.54 -1.40
CA CYS A 42 6.29 8.83 -1.53
C CYS A 42 5.04 8.72 -2.41
N VAL A 43 5.12 7.98 -3.53
CA VAL A 43 3.97 7.73 -4.41
C VAL A 43 2.87 6.96 -3.67
N GLY A 44 3.25 5.92 -2.92
CA GLY A 44 2.37 5.06 -2.14
C GLY A 44 1.62 5.82 -1.06
N VAL A 45 2.35 6.55 -0.21
CA VAL A 45 1.77 7.38 0.85
C VAL A 45 0.83 8.43 0.26
N LEU A 46 1.29 9.21 -0.73
CA LEU A 46 0.47 10.25 -1.33
C LEU A 46 -0.75 9.68 -2.06
N GLY A 47 -0.60 8.57 -2.78
CA GLY A 47 -1.71 7.95 -3.50
C GLY A 47 -2.77 7.37 -2.58
N ILE A 48 -2.38 6.78 -1.45
CA ILE A 48 -3.33 6.31 -0.43
C ILE A 48 -4.08 7.51 0.18
N LEU A 49 -3.36 8.55 0.60
CA LEU A 49 -3.98 9.75 1.17
C LEU A 49 -4.93 10.44 0.18
N LYS A 50 -4.55 10.53 -1.09
CA LYS A 50 -5.38 11.07 -2.18
C LYS A 50 -6.60 10.20 -2.49
N SER A 51 -6.53 8.89 -2.23
CA SER A 51 -7.70 8.00 -2.34
C SER A 51 -8.76 8.27 -1.25
N GLY A 52 -8.38 8.95 -0.17
CA GLY A 52 -9.19 9.20 1.01
C GLY A 52 -9.02 8.16 2.12
N ALA A 53 -8.24 7.11 1.87
CA ALA A 53 -7.92 6.08 2.86
C ALA A 53 -6.71 6.46 3.73
N ALA A 54 -6.53 5.75 4.84
CA ALA A 54 -5.37 5.86 5.72
C ALA A 54 -4.34 4.78 5.38
N TYR A 55 -3.06 5.15 5.31
CA TYR A 55 -1.99 4.17 5.08
C TYR A 55 -1.52 3.57 6.40
N VAL A 56 -1.18 2.28 6.39
CA VAL A 56 -0.52 1.61 7.50
C VAL A 56 0.84 1.10 7.02
N PRO A 57 1.95 1.64 7.54
CA PRO A 57 3.29 1.20 7.13
C PRO A 57 3.54 -0.22 7.65
N MET A 58 3.86 -1.14 6.73
CA MET A 58 4.20 -2.51 7.06
C MET A 58 5.60 -2.83 6.52
N ASP A 59 6.55 -2.94 7.45
CA ASP A 59 7.93 -3.28 7.14
C ASP A 59 8.11 -4.81 7.16
N VAL A 60 8.08 -5.42 5.97
CA VAL A 60 8.30 -6.86 5.78
C VAL A 60 9.72 -7.31 6.07
N ALA A 61 10.70 -6.40 6.09
CA ALA A 61 12.07 -6.73 6.44
C ALA A 61 12.26 -6.85 7.96
N ARG A 62 11.40 -6.20 8.76
CA ARG A 62 11.45 -6.22 10.23
C ARG A 62 10.41 -7.10 10.90
N TYR A 63 9.27 -7.35 10.25
CA TYR A 63 8.17 -8.09 10.85
C TYR A 63 8.08 -9.52 10.33
N SER A 64 7.83 -10.48 11.23
CA SER A 64 7.53 -11.85 10.83
C SER A 64 6.18 -11.90 10.09
N SER A 65 6.00 -12.94 9.27
CA SER A 65 4.75 -13.23 8.55
C SER A 65 3.52 -13.19 9.45
N GLU A 66 3.63 -13.73 10.67
CA GLU A 66 2.53 -13.83 11.63
C GLU A 66 2.12 -12.44 12.13
N ARG A 67 3.09 -11.54 12.32
CA ARG A 67 2.80 -10.17 12.77
C ARG A 67 2.10 -9.37 11.69
N ILE A 68 2.51 -9.52 10.43
CA ILE A 68 1.84 -8.87 9.30
C ILE A 68 0.41 -9.38 9.17
N LYS A 69 0.22 -10.70 9.29
CA LYS A 69 -1.11 -11.31 9.27
C LYS A 69 -2.00 -10.78 10.40
N PHE A 70 -1.46 -10.70 11.62
CA PHE A 70 -2.17 -10.13 12.76
C PHE A 70 -2.59 -8.67 12.50
N MET A 71 -1.69 -7.83 11.95
CA MET A 71 -2.02 -6.45 11.61
C MET A 71 -3.11 -6.34 10.54
N ILE A 72 -3.09 -7.22 9.53
CA ILE A 72 -4.12 -7.26 8.48
C ILE A 72 -5.47 -7.65 9.07
N GLU A 73 -5.50 -8.63 9.97
CA GLU A 73 -6.73 -9.09 10.63
C GLU A 73 -7.26 -8.06 11.62
N ASP A 74 -6.40 -7.46 12.45
CA ASP A 74 -6.77 -6.47 13.48
C ASP A 74 -7.30 -5.16 12.88
N ALA A 75 -6.68 -4.68 11.79
CA ALA A 75 -7.10 -3.45 11.11
C ALA A 75 -8.12 -3.70 9.98
N GLU A 76 -8.65 -4.92 9.85
CA GLU A 76 -9.59 -5.34 8.80
C GLU A 76 -9.15 -4.89 7.39
N MET A 77 -7.85 -4.95 7.10
CA MET A 77 -7.30 -4.42 5.85
C MET A 77 -7.75 -5.27 4.67
N ARG A 78 -8.40 -4.64 3.70
CA ARG A 78 -8.88 -5.31 2.47
C ARG A 78 -7.97 -5.07 1.27
N MET A 79 -7.05 -4.12 1.39
CA MET A 79 -6.17 -3.69 0.29
C MET A 79 -4.75 -3.49 0.77
N LEU A 80 -3.81 -3.87 -0.09
CA LEU A 80 -2.38 -3.68 0.12
C LEU A 80 -1.75 -3.07 -1.13
N VAL A 81 -0.81 -2.15 -0.93
CA VAL A 81 0.04 -1.59 -1.96
C VAL A 81 1.45 -2.11 -1.74
N SER A 82 2.03 -2.78 -2.73
CA SER A 82 3.42 -3.24 -2.67
C SER A 82 4.17 -2.98 -3.96
N VAL A 83 5.48 -2.77 -3.86
CA VAL A 83 6.35 -2.86 -5.04
C VAL A 83 6.51 -4.31 -5.49
N THR A 84 6.69 -4.54 -6.80
CA THR A 84 6.71 -5.88 -7.44
C THR A 84 7.69 -6.87 -6.78
N ALA A 85 8.75 -6.37 -6.12
CA ALA A 85 9.72 -7.18 -5.40
C ALA A 85 9.10 -7.95 -4.20
N HIS A 86 8.06 -7.40 -3.57
CA HIS A 86 7.45 -7.96 -2.35
C HIS A 86 6.14 -8.71 -2.60
N THR A 87 5.61 -8.68 -3.83
CA THR A 87 4.35 -9.32 -4.21
C THR A 87 4.32 -10.83 -3.92
N LYS A 88 5.47 -11.51 -4.02
CA LYS A 88 5.59 -12.96 -3.70
C LYS A 88 5.35 -13.28 -2.22
N MET A 89 5.68 -12.36 -1.30
CA MET A 89 5.46 -12.56 0.14
C MET A 89 3.99 -12.32 0.51
N VAL A 90 3.35 -11.35 -0.12
CA VAL A 90 1.94 -10.99 0.15
C VAL A 90 0.96 -12.02 -0.42
N ALA A 91 1.29 -12.67 -1.54
CA ALA A 91 0.46 -13.71 -2.15
C ALA A 91 0.17 -14.91 -1.24
N GLY A 92 0.95 -15.11 -0.17
CA GLY A 92 0.75 -16.18 0.81
C GLY A 92 0.00 -15.78 2.09
N LEU A 93 -0.33 -14.50 2.30
CA LEU A 93 -0.64 -13.96 3.63
C LEU A 93 -2.12 -13.78 3.99
N GLY A 94 -3.10 -14.05 3.12
CA GLY A 94 -4.50 -14.11 3.60
C GLY A 94 -5.59 -14.16 2.55
N ARG A 95 -6.61 -15.00 2.81
CA ARG A 95 -7.85 -15.17 2.02
C ARG A 95 -8.78 -13.94 1.97
N ASN A 96 -8.43 -12.82 2.63
CA ASN A 96 -9.26 -11.61 2.77
C ASN A 96 -8.73 -10.40 1.98
N LEU A 97 -7.61 -10.55 1.28
CA LEU A 97 -7.03 -9.49 0.46
C LEU A 97 -7.69 -9.53 -0.92
N GLU A 98 -8.68 -8.69 -1.12
CA GLU A 98 -9.43 -8.65 -2.38
C GLU A 98 -8.58 -8.05 -3.50
N ASN A 99 -7.64 -7.14 -3.18
CA ASN A 99 -6.83 -6.44 -4.19
C ASN A 99 -5.39 -6.14 -3.70
N ILE A 100 -4.39 -6.56 -4.48
CA ILE A 100 -2.97 -6.22 -4.31
C ILE A 100 -2.57 -5.30 -5.47
N VAL A 101 -2.07 -4.11 -5.15
CA VAL A 101 -1.75 -3.04 -6.12
C VAL A 101 -0.26 -2.78 -6.23
#